data_AF-A0AAV3B3Z3-F1
#
_entry.id   AF-A0AAV3B3Z3-F1
#
_cell.length_a   1.000
_cell.length_b   1.000
_cell.length_c   1.000
_cell.angle_alpha   90.00
_cell.angle_beta   90.00
_cell.angle_gamma   90.00
#
_symmetry.space_group_name_H-M   'P 1'
#
loop_
_entity.id
_entity.type
_entity.pdbx_description
1 polymer ?
#
loop_
_entity_poly.entity_id
_entity_poly.type
_entity_poly.pdbx_seq_one_letter_code
_entity_poly.pdbx_strand_id
1 'polypeptide(L)'
;MSVAGLKKQFHKASQLFSEKISGAEGTKLDNDFQEMERKIDITNKVVAELLSKTTEYLQPNPAYRARLGMLNTMSKIRGQVKTTGYPQTEGLLGDAMLRYGRELGEESEFGNALSDVGECMKQMAEVKDSLDISVKQNFIDPLQSLQDKDLKEIVYHLKKLEGRRLDYDYKKKRQGKIPDEEIQHAVEKFEESKEIAEKSMYNFLENDIEQVSQLAVFIEAALDYHRQSTQILEDLHSRLHNSSGPKETFSSQLRIK
;
A
#
# COMPACT_ATOMS: atom_id res chain seq x y z
N MET A 1 15.24 -29.95 -17.38
CA MET A 1 14.77 -29.27 -18.62
C MET A 1 15.06 -30.19 -19.80
N SER A 2 14.06 -30.52 -20.64
CA SER A 2 14.27 -31.39 -21.81
C SER A 2 14.93 -30.63 -22.97
N VAL A 3 15.59 -31.36 -23.88
CA VAL A 3 16.25 -30.80 -25.08
C VAL A 3 15.26 -29.99 -25.95
N ALA A 4 14.01 -30.42 -26.03
CA ALA A 4 12.94 -29.72 -26.72
C ALA A 4 12.61 -28.36 -26.06
N GLY A 5 12.64 -28.30 -24.71
CA GLY A 5 12.45 -27.07 -23.96
C GLY A 5 13.56 -26.04 -24.21
N LEU A 6 14.82 -26.49 -24.27
CA LEU A 6 15.97 -25.62 -24.57
C LEU A 6 15.89 -25.02 -25.98
N LYS A 7 15.58 -25.84 -26.99
CA LYS A 7 15.42 -25.36 -28.38
C LYS A 7 14.35 -24.26 -28.48
N LYS A 8 13.22 -24.45 -27.79
CA LYS A 8 12.13 -23.46 -27.79
C LYS A 8 12.54 -22.12 -27.16
N GLN A 9 13.32 -22.15 -26.08
CA GLN A 9 13.83 -20.91 -25.47
C GLN A 9 14.82 -20.19 -26.39
N PHE A 10 15.65 -20.92 -27.12
CA PHE A 10 16.57 -20.35 -28.11
C PHE A 10 15.82 -19.65 -29.26
N HIS A 11 14.73 -20.25 -29.75
CA HIS A 11 13.90 -19.65 -30.80
C HIS A 11 13.31 -18.30 -30.38
N LYS A 12 12.72 -18.24 -29.18
CA LYS A 12 12.16 -17.00 -28.61
C LYS A 12 13.22 -15.92 -28.46
N ALA A 13 14.38 -16.28 -27.91
CA ALA A 13 15.50 -15.35 -27.73
C ALA A 13 16.02 -14.82 -29.08
N SER A 14 16.14 -15.69 -30.08
CA SER A 14 16.56 -15.32 -31.43
C SER A 14 15.58 -14.36 -32.09
N GLN A 15 14.27 -14.61 -31.95
CA GLN A 15 13.25 -13.71 -32.50
C GLN A 15 13.25 -12.35 -31.79
N LEU A 16 13.29 -12.35 -30.45
CA LEU A 16 13.33 -11.10 -29.66
C LEU A 16 14.55 -10.24 -29.99
N PHE A 17 15.70 -10.87 -30.23
CA PHE A 17 16.90 -10.19 -30.70
C PHE A 17 16.71 -9.57 -32.09
N SER A 18 16.10 -10.32 -33.03
CA SER A 18 15.82 -9.81 -34.37
C SER A 18 14.87 -8.61 -34.36
N GLU A 19 13.83 -8.63 -33.54
CA GLU A 19 12.88 -7.50 -33.45
C GLU A 19 13.53 -6.26 -32.82
N LYS A 20 14.32 -6.43 -31.75
CA LYS A 20 14.95 -5.31 -31.05
C LYS A 20 16.14 -4.69 -31.77
N ILE A 21 16.92 -5.48 -32.51
CA ILE A 21 18.21 -5.05 -33.07
C ILE A 21 18.18 -4.94 -34.59
N SER A 22 17.41 -5.80 -35.27
CA SER A 22 17.31 -5.79 -36.73
C SER A 22 16.05 -5.09 -37.25
N GLY A 23 15.19 -4.56 -36.37
CA GLY A 23 13.97 -3.85 -36.75
C GLY A 23 12.92 -4.72 -37.43
N ALA A 24 12.98 -6.05 -37.25
CA ALA A 24 11.98 -6.93 -37.83
C ALA A 24 10.63 -6.73 -37.12
N GLU A 25 9.54 -6.52 -37.87
CA GLU A 25 8.20 -6.45 -37.26
C GLU A 25 7.73 -7.84 -36.82
N GLY A 26 7.19 -7.89 -35.59
CA GLY A 26 6.49 -9.05 -35.04
C GLY A 26 4.99 -9.00 -35.34
N THR A 27 4.27 -10.08 -35.00
CA THR A 27 2.80 -10.08 -35.08
C THR A 27 2.22 -8.98 -34.19
N LYS A 28 1.48 -8.04 -34.78
CA LYS A 28 0.85 -6.92 -34.07
C LYS A 28 -0.46 -7.38 -33.41
N LEU A 29 -0.66 -6.96 -32.17
CA LEU A 29 -1.95 -7.05 -31.48
C LEU A 29 -2.77 -5.80 -31.82
N ASP A 30 -4.10 -5.93 -31.78
CA ASP A 30 -5.03 -4.83 -32.05
C ASP A 30 -4.93 -3.70 -31.01
N ASN A 31 -5.48 -2.54 -31.34
CA ASN A 31 -5.36 -1.33 -30.51
C ASN A 31 -6.05 -1.49 -29.15
N ASP A 32 -7.16 -2.23 -29.08
CA ASP A 32 -7.91 -2.43 -27.83
C ASP A 32 -7.10 -3.29 -26.86
N PHE A 33 -6.47 -4.36 -27.36
CA PHE A 33 -5.53 -5.16 -26.57
C PHE A 33 -4.37 -4.32 -26.05
N GLN A 34 -3.73 -3.51 -26.90
CA GLN A 34 -2.59 -2.66 -26.50
C GLN A 34 -2.99 -1.64 -25.43
N GLU A 35 -4.19 -1.06 -25.53
CA GLU A 35 -4.71 -0.12 -24.55
C GLU A 35 -5.01 -0.81 -23.21
N MET A 36 -5.57 -2.02 -23.22
CA MET A 36 -5.76 -2.82 -22.01
C MET A 36 -4.43 -3.18 -21.35
N GLU A 37 -3.45 -3.63 -22.13
CA GLU A 37 -2.10 -3.95 -21.64
C GLU A 37 -1.44 -2.73 -20.99
N ARG A 38 -1.56 -1.55 -21.63
CA ARG A 38 -1.06 -0.28 -21.09
C ARG A 38 -1.73 0.07 -19.76
N LYS A 39 -3.06 -0.07 -19.65
CA LYS A 39 -3.79 0.18 -18.41
C LYS A 39 -3.34 -0.76 -17.28
N ILE A 40 -3.19 -2.06 -17.57
CA ILE A 40 -2.71 -3.04 -16.59
C ILE A 40 -1.28 -2.71 -16.11
N ASP A 41 -0.37 -2.35 -17.00
CA ASP A 41 1.00 -1.97 -16.64
C ASP A 41 1.02 -0.76 -15.70
N ILE A 42 0.23 0.28 -16.00
CA ILE A 42 0.11 1.47 -15.16
C ILE A 42 -0.51 1.12 -13.82
N THR A 43 -1.61 0.37 -13.80
CA THR A 43 -2.27 -0.04 -12.55
C THR A 43 -1.29 -0.82 -11.66
N ASN A 44 -0.51 -1.73 -12.23
CA ASN A 44 0.48 -2.49 -11.47
C ASN A 44 1.56 -1.60 -10.83
N LYS A 45 2.06 -0.59 -11.57
CA LYS A 45 3.02 0.39 -11.05
C LYS A 45 2.42 1.25 -9.94
N VAL A 46 1.22 1.77 -10.15
CA VAL A 46 0.52 2.63 -9.18
C VAL A 46 0.23 1.86 -7.91
N VAL A 47 -0.26 0.62 -7.99
CA VAL A 47 -0.51 -0.22 -6.80
C VAL A 47 0.78 -0.45 -6.01
N ALA A 48 1.90 -0.77 -6.69
CA ALA A 48 3.20 -0.94 -6.04
C ALA A 48 3.67 0.33 -5.32
N GLU A 49 3.51 1.48 -5.98
CA GLU A 49 3.93 2.77 -5.42
C GLU A 49 3.04 3.20 -4.25
N LEU A 50 1.73 3.01 -4.35
CA LEU A 50 0.78 3.29 -3.27
C LEU A 50 1.07 2.45 -2.02
N LEU A 51 1.40 1.16 -2.17
CA LEU A 51 1.79 0.30 -1.05
C LEU A 51 3.03 0.85 -0.31
N SER A 52 4.06 1.25 -1.05
CA SER A 52 5.28 1.84 -0.47
C SER A 52 4.98 3.19 0.19
N LYS A 53 4.32 4.10 -0.52
CA LYS A 53 4.08 5.47 -0.07
C LYS A 53 3.13 5.55 1.11
N THR A 54 2.12 4.68 1.16
CA THR A 54 1.17 4.65 2.29
C THR A 54 1.85 4.11 3.56
N THR A 55 2.70 3.10 3.46
CA THR A 55 3.43 2.60 4.64
C THR A 55 4.49 3.60 5.13
N GLU A 56 5.13 4.34 4.23
CA GLU A 56 6.00 5.48 4.55
C GLU A 56 5.24 6.62 5.23
N TYR A 57 4.03 6.93 4.75
CA TYR A 57 3.14 7.93 5.33
C TYR A 57 2.71 7.59 6.76
N LEU A 58 2.24 6.35 6.99
CA LEU A 58 1.81 5.91 8.31
C LEU A 58 2.99 5.87 9.30
N GLN A 59 4.13 5.34 8.85
CA GLN A 59 5.33 5.15 9.66
C GLN A 59 6.60 5.62 8.92
N PRO A 60 6.99 6.89 9.11
CA PRO A 60 8.24 7.42 8.57
C PRO A 60 9.48 6.73 9.11
N ASN A 61 9.42 6.21 10.35
CA ASN A 61 10.50 5.44 10.96
C ASN A 61 10.63 4.05 10.29
N PRO A 62 11.78 3.69 9.68
CA PRO A 62 11.96 2.41 9.00
C PRO A 62 11.76 1.19 9.92
N ALA A 63 12.14 1.27 11.19
CA ALA A 63 12.00 0.15 12.13
C ALA A 63 10.54 -0.13 12.48
N TYR A 64 9.73 0.92 12.66
CA TYR A 64 8.30 0.79 12.94
C TYR A 64 7.53 0.40 11.68
N ARG A 65 7.92 0.90 10.52
CA ARG A 65 7.38 0.47 9.22
C ARG A 65 7.54 -1.03 8.98
N ALA A 66 8.71 -1.58 9.30
CA ALA A 66 8.93 -3.03 9.21
C ALA A 66 7.95 -3.82 10.10
N ARG A 67 7.68 -3.33 11.32
CA ARG A 67 6.70 -3.95 12.24
C ARG A 67 5.26 -3.81 11.74
N LEU A 68 4.89 -2.65 11.17
CA LEU A 68 3.59 -2.43 10.53
C LEU A 68 3.34 -3.45 9.40
N GLY A 69 4.35 -3.77 8.60
CA GLY A 69 4.26 -4.82 7.59
C GLY A 69 3.93 -6.22 8.16
N MET A 70 4.33 -6.50 9.41
CA MET A 70 4.14 -7.80 10.07
C MET A 70 2.83 -7.93 10.85
N LEU A 71 2.00 -6.89 10.89
CA LEU A 71 0.81 -6.80 11.75
C LEU A 71 -0.21 -7.94 11.49
N ASN A 72 -0.26 -8.46 10.26
CA ASN A 72 -1.15 -9.55 9.85
C ASN A 72 -0.82 -10.91 10.47
N THR A 73 0.45 -11.13 10.85
CA THR A 73 0.88 -12.36 11.50
C THR A 73 0.35 -12.44 12.94
N MET A 74 0.08 -11.28 13.57
CA MET A 74 -0.46 -11.20 14.93
C MET A 74 -1.99 -11.29 14.98
N SER A 75 -2.72 -10.72 14.00
CA SER A 75 -4.19 -10.79 13.95
C SER A 75 -4.75 -12.20 13.84
N LYS A 76 -4.04 -13.13 13.22
CA LYS A 76 -4.46 -14.54 13.10
C LYS A 76 -4.25 -15.35 14.38
N ILE A 77 -3.40 -14.88 15.31
CA ILE A 77 -2.97 -15.66 16.48
C ILE A 77 -3.73 -15.25 17.76
N ARG A 78 -4.26 -14.02 17.85
CA ARG A 78 -4.86 -13.51 19.11
C ARG A 78 -6.28 -12.94 19.03
N GLY A 79 -6.87 -12.81 17.84
CA GLY A 79 -8.07 -11.97 17.70
C GLY A 79 -7.74 -10.48 17.85
N GLN A 80 -8.60 -9.63 17.27
CA GLN A 80 -8.50 -8.15 17.17
C GLN A 80 -7.21 -7.53 17.73
N VAL A 81 -6.28 -7.19 16.84
CA VAL A 81 -5.07 -6.44 17.21
C VAL A 81 -5.50 -5.04 17.66
N LYS A 82 -5.32 -4.76 18.95
CA LYS A 82 -5.63 -3.45 19.56
C LYS A 82 -4.44 -2.49 19.55
N THR A 83 -3.22 -2.95 19.24
CA THR A 83 -2.00 -2.14 19.29
C THR A 83 -1.04 -2.50 18.17
N THR A 84 -0.27 -1.54 17.69
CA THR A 84 0.64 -1.73 16.54
C THR A 84 1.92 -2.51 16.85
N GLY A 85 2.21 -2.73 18.14
CA GLY A 85 3.41 -3.45 18.59
C GLY A 85 4.71 -2.62 18.51
N TYR A 86 4.59 -1.31 18.32
CA TYR A 86 5.65 -0.31 18.47
C TYR A 86 5.07 0.95 19.11
N PRO A 87 5.89 1.78 19.78
CA PRO A 87 5.37 2.98 20.43
C PRO A 87 5.12 4.10 19.38
N GLN A 88 3.98 4.77 19.47
CA GLN A 88 3.74 6.01 18.74
C GLN A 88 4.50 7.18 19.39
N THR A 89 4.94 8.12 18.56
CA THR A 89 5.74 9.28 18.98
C THR A 89 5.01 10.18 19.98
N GLU A 90 3.71 10.34 19.79
CA GLU A 90 2.74 11.02 20.64
C GLU A 90 2.77 10.41 22.04
N GLY A 91 2.77 9.08 22.12
CA GLY A 91 2.82 8.35 23.39
C GLY A 91 4.13 8.55 24.14
N LEU A 92 5.26 8.59 23.42
CA LEU A 92 6.58 8.85 23.99
C LEU A 92 6.69 10.28 24.55
N LEU A 93 6.10 11.26 23.86
CA LEU A 93 5.99 12.64 24.35
C LEU A 93 5.12 12.69 25.61
N GLY A 94 3.97 12.03 25.58
CA GLY A 94 3.07 11.92 26.74
C GLY A 94 3.76 11.30 27.96
N ASP A 95 4.52 10.21 27.77
CA ASP A 95 5.26 9.57 28.86
C ASP A 95 6.31 10.51 29.50
N ALA A 96 6.94 11.38 28.71
CA ALA A 96 7.88 12.38 29.23
C ALA A 96 7.16 13.47 30.02
N MET A 97 6.06 14.01 29.48
CA MET A 97 5.25 15.04 30.14
C MET A 97 4.66 14.54 31.46
N LEU A 98 4.08 13.34 31.47
CA LEU A 98 3.53 12.70 32.68
C LEU A 98 4.60 12.46 33.75
N ARG A 99 5.81 12.05 33.34
CA ARG A 99 6.91 11.81 34.28
C ARG A 99 7.31 13.10 34.98
N TYR A 100 7.64 14.13 34.21
CA TYR A 100 8.11 15.39 34.78
C TYR A 100 7.00 16.22 35.42
N GLY A 101 5.75 16.06 34.97
CA GLY A 101 4.57 16.62 35.65
C GLY A 101 4.45 16.12 37.09
N ARG A 102 4.63 14.82 37.30
CA ARG A 102 4.66 14.22 38.65
C ARG A 102 5.87 14.66 39.48
N GLU A 103 7.06 14.75 38.88
CA GLU A 103 8.27 15.18 39.58
C GLU A 103 8.20 16.64 40.04
N LEU A 104 7.50 17.51 39.29
CA LEU A 104 7.26 18.90 39.68
C LEU A 104 6.28 19.04 40.86
N GLY A 105 5.46 18.01 41.12
CA GLY A 105 4.49 17.96 42.20
C GLY A 105 3.16 18.64 41.88
N GLU A 106 2.12 18.23 42.61
CA GLU A 106 0.72 18.67 42.41
C GLU A 106 0.48 20.15 42.74
N GLU A 107 1.38 20.77 43.51
CA GLU A 107 1.36 22.20 43.82
C GLU A 107 1.84 23.08 42.64
N SER A 108 2.49 22.47 41.64
CA SER A 108 2.99 23.17 40.45
C SER A 108 1.90 23.26 39.39
N GLU A 109 1.46 24.48 39.05
CA GLU A 109 0.55 24.71 37.93
C GLU A 109 1.10 24.15 36.61
N PHE A 110 2.41 24.27 36.41
CA PHE A 110 3.08 23.70 35.25
C PHE A 110 3.12 22.17 35.31
N GLY A 111 3.31 21.58 36.50
CA GLY A 111 3.27 20.13 36.69
C GLY A 111 1.89 19.54 36.38
N ASN A 112 0.82 20.23 36.81
CA ASN A 112 -0.55 19.87 36.50
C ASN A 112 -0.84 20.01 35.00
N ALA A 113 -0.45 21.12 34.38
CA ALA A 113 -0.61 21.32 32.93
C ALA A 113 0.16 20.26 32.11
N LEU A 114 1.39 19.92 32.50
CA LEU A 114 2.15 18.83 31.88
C LEU A 114 1.44 17.49 32.02
N SER A 115 0.80 17.23 33.16
CA SER A 115 0.05 15.99 33.37
C SER A 115 -1.17 15.92 32.46
N ASP A 116 -1.92 17.01 32.34
CA ASP A 116 -3.10 17.11 31.46
C ASP A 116 -2.72 16.94 29.98
N VAL A 117 -1.67 17.64 29.52
CA VAL A 117 -1.17 17.51 28.13
C VAL A 117 -0.61 16.10 27.92
N GLY A 118 0.10 15.55 28.90
CA GLY A 118 0.67 14.21 28.83
C GLY A 118 -0.39 13.14 28.59
N GLU A 119 -1.50 13.18 29.33
CA GLU A 119 -2.63 12.26 29.15
C GLU A 119 -3.30 12.44 27.79
N CYS A 120 -3.50 13.69 27.34
CA CYS A 120 -4.00 13.99 26.00
C CYS A 120 -3.09 13.38 24.92
N MET A 121 -1.78 13.46 25.07
CA MET A 121 -0.83 12.87 24.13
C MET A 121 -0.86 11.33 24.13
N LYS A 122 -1.18 10.69 25.27
CA LYS A 122 -1.43 9.24 25.32
C LYS A 122 -2.68 8.85 24.53
N GLN A 123 -3.77 9.62 24.66
CA GLN A 123 -4.99 9.40 23.88
C GLN A 123 -4.73 9.59 22.37
N MET A 124 -4.00 10.63 21.98
CA MET A 124 -3.57 10.85 20.59
C MET A 124 -2.78 9.66 20.02
N ALA A 125 -1.93 9.03 20.85
CA ALA A 125 -1.20 7.82 20.46
C ALA A 125 -2.13 6.64 20.17
N GLU A 126 -3.19 6.46 20.96
CA GLU A 126 -4.19 5.40 20.74
C GLU A 126 -4.95 5.61 19.44
N VAL A 127 -5.40 6.83 19.15
CA VAL A 127 -6.07 7.15 17.87
C VAL A 127 -5.12 6.95 16.69
N LYS A 128 -3.83 7.28 16.84
CA LYS A 128 -2.82 7.01 15.81
C LYS A 128 -2.58 5.52 15.59
N ASP A 129 -2.57 4.72 16.64
CA ASP A 129 -2.53 3.25 16.56
C ASP A 129 -3.74 2.71 15.80
N SER A 130 -4.94 3.22 16.08
CA SER A 130 -6.16 2.85 15.36
C SER A 130 -6.11 3.19 13.87
N LEU A 131 -5.57 4.37 13.50
CA LEU A 131 -5.34 4.73 12.09
C LEU A 131 -4.44 3.72 11.40
N ASP A 132 -3.28 3.41 12.00
CA ASP A 132 -2.29 2.50 11.41
C ASP A 132 -2.88 1.12 11.18
N ILE A 133 -3.64 0.61 12.16
CA ILE A 133 -4.32 -0.70 12.07
C ILE A 133 -5.39 -0.68 10.98
N SER A 134 -6.24 0.35 10.96
CA SER A 134 -7.34 0.46 9.99
C SER A 134 -6.84 0.55 8.56
N VAL A 135 -5.88 1.45 8.28
CA VAL A 135 -5.31 1.60 6.94
C VAL A 135 -4.55 0.34 6.53
N LYS A 136 -3.86 -0.32 7.47
CA LYS A 136 -3.17 -1.58 7.19
C LYS A 136 -4.13 -2.67 6.73
N GLN A 137 -5.21 -2.90 7.49
CA GLN A 137 -6.15 -4.00 7.25
C GLN A 137 -7.09 -3.74 6.09
N ASN A 138 -7.54 -2.50 5.92
CA ASN A 138 -8.64 -2.16 5.03
C ASN A 138 -8.19 -1.51 3.71
N PHE A 139 -6.90 -1.13 3.59
CA PHE A 139 -6.36 -0.54 2.36
C PHE A 139 -5.08 -1.23 1.89
N ILE A 140 -4.05 -1.30 2.72
CA ILE A 140 -2.75 -1.89 2.34
C ILE A 140 -2.90 -3.39 2.02
N ASP A 141 -3.61 -4.15 2.85
CA ASP A 141 -3.78 -5.59 2.64
C ASP A 141 -4.60 -5.96 1.40
N PRO A 142 -5.75 -5.32 1.13
CA PRO A 142 -6.43 -5.48 -0.15
C PRO A 142 -5.55 -5.16 -1.35
N LEU A 143 -4.81 -4.05 -1.34
CA LEU A 143 -3.89 -3.69 -2.42
C LEU A 143 -2.74 -4.68 -2.59
N GLN A 144 -2.20 -5.22 -1.49
CA GLN A 144 -1.17 -6.25 -1.55
C GLN A 144 -1.73 -7.55 -2.15
N SER A 145 -2.96 -7.94 -1.78
CA SER A 145 -3.64 -9.09 -2.39
C SER A 145 -3.87 -8.88 -3.89
N LEU A 146 -4.31 -7.68 -4.30
CA LEU A 146 -4.50 -7.31 -5.70
C LEU A 146 -3.19 -7.45 -6.50
N GLN A 147 -2.07 -7.00 -5.91
CA GLN A 147 -0.75 -7.10 -6.51
C GLN A 147 -0.25 -8.55 -6.62
N ASP A 148 -0.38 -9.33 -5.54
CA ASP A 148 0.21 -10.67 -5.44
C ASP A 148 -0.62 -11.77 -6.11
N LYS A 149 -1.89 -11.50 -6.41
CA LYS A 149 -2.80 -12.45 -7.05
C LYS A 149 -3.21 -11.97 -8.44
N ASP A 150 -4.12 -11.02 -8.51
CA ASP A 150 -4.83 -10.68 -9.76
C ASP A 150 -3.86 -10.09 -10.79
N LEU A 151 -3.11 -9.04 -10.42
CA LEU A 151 -2.14 -8.42 -11.30
C LEU A 151 -1.00 -9.37 -11.66
N LYS A 152 -0.55 -10.20 -10.71
CA LYS A 152 0.50 -11.20 -10.95
C LYS A 152 0.06 -12.28 -11.95
N GLU A 153 -1.19 -12.72 -11.88
CA GLU A 153 -1.78 -13.68 -12.81
C GLU A 153 -1.90 -13.08 -14.21
N ILE A 154 -2.42 -11.85 -14.33
CA ILE A 154 -2.51 -11.15 -15.61
C ILE A 154 -1.12 -10.98 -16.24
N VAL A 155 -0.13 -10.54 -15.46
CA VAL A 155 1.27 -10.41 -15.91
C VAL A 155 1.85 -11.76 -16.35
N TYR A 156 1.47 -12.86 -15.69
CA TYR A 156 1.87 -14.19 -16.12
C TYR A 156 1.26 -14.55 -17.49
N HIS A 157 -0.02 -14.28 -17.72
CA HIS A 157 -0.68 -14.51 -19.00
C HIS A 157 -0.06 -13.67 -20.12
N LEU A 158 0.22 -12.38 -19.89
CA LEU A 158 0.90 -11.51 -20.84
C LEU A 158 2.31 -12.02 -21.20
N LYS A 159 3.10 -12.42 -20.21
CA LYS A 159 4.44 -13.04 -20.45
C LYS A 159 4.34 -14.34 -21.25
N LYS A 160 3.31 -15.16 -20.98
CA LYS A 160 3.07 -16.41 -21.71
C LYS A 160 2.68 -16.12 -23.16
N LEU A 161 1.77 -15.18 -23.39
CA LEU A 161 1.36 -14.71 -24.71
C LEU A 161 2.55 -14.22 -25.53
N GLU A 162 3.36 -13.31 -24.98
CA GLU A 162 4.54 -12.79 -25.67
C GLU A 162 5.53 -13.90 -26.03
N GLY A 163 5.73 -14.85 -25.11
CA GLY A 163 6.53 -16.04 -25.38
C GLY A 163 5.97 -16.96 -26.46
N ARG A 164 4.65 -16.97 -26.72
CA ARG A 164 4.01 -17.72 -27.82
C ARG A 164 4.07 -16.95 -29.12
N ARG A 165 3.89 -15.63 -29.10
CA ARG A 165 4.03 -14.75 -30.25
C ARG A 165 5.42 -14.87 -30.87
N LEU A 166 6.47 -14.80 -30.04
CA LEU A 166 7.86 -14.94 -30.49
C LEU A 166 8.15 -16.31 -31.13
N ASP A 167 7.58 -17.40 -30.58
CA ASP A 167 7.72 -18.76 -31.12
C ASP A 167 6.99 -18.90 -32.47
N TYR A 168 5.78 -18.35 -32.57
CA TYR A 168 5.02 -18.31 -33.81
C TYR A 168 5.75 -17.50 -34.90
N ASP A 169 6.20 -16.28 -34.59
CA ASP A 169 6.86 -15.41 -35.56
C ASP A 169 8.17 -16.01 -36.08
N TYR A 170 8.95 -16.64 -35.20
CA TYR A 170 10.15 -17.39 -35.60
C TYR A 170 9.82 -18.51 -36.59
N LYS A 171 8.78 -19.30 -36.30
CA LYS A 171 8.39 -20.45 -37.11
C LYS A 171 7.81 -20.01 -38.46
N LYS A 172 6.96 -18.99 -38.46
CA LYS A 172 6.36 -18.37 -39.65
C LYS A 172 7.42 -17.83 -40.61
N LYS A 173 8.43 -17.12 -40.11
CA LYS A 173 9.56 -16.62 -40.92
C LYS A 173 10.38 -17.73 -41.60
N ARG A 174 10.21 -18.98 -41.18
CA ARG A 174 10.93 -20.15 -41.69
C ARG A 174 9.98 -21.18 -42.32
N GLN A 175 8.83 -20.72 -42.79
CA GLN A 175 7.93 -21.53 -43.61
C GLN A 175 8.71 -22.18 -44.78
N GLY A 176 8.42 -23.45 -45.05
CA GLY A 176 9.18 -24.28 -46.00
C GLY A 176 10.45 -24.93 -45.44
N LYS A 177 10.94 -24.52 -44.25
CA LYS A 177 12.01 -25.19 -43.49
C LYS A 177 11.51 -25.88 -42.22
N ILE A 178 10.31 -25.54 -41.78
CA ILE A 178 9.63 -26.10 -40.60
C ILE A 178 8.34 -26.75 -41.10
N PRO A 179 7.95 -27.94 -40.57
CA PRO A 179 6.69 -28.58 -40.95
C PRO A 179 5.50 -27.66 -40.72
N ASP A 180 4.55 -27.64 -41.65
CA ASP A 180 3.37 -26.76 -41.56
C ASP A 180 2.52 -27.08 -40.32
N GLU A 181 2.44 -28.35 -39.90
CA GLU A 181 1.79 -28.79 -38.66
C GLU A 181 2.39 -28.10 -37.42
N GLU A 182 3.72 -27.90 -37.39
CA GLU A 182 4.39 -27.22 -36.27
C GLU A 182 4.12 -25.71 -36.24
N ILE A 183 3.88 -25.11 -37.41
CA ILE A 183 3.50 -23.69 -37.56
C ILE A 183 2.04 -23.53 -37.12
N GLN A 184 1.15 -24.42 -37.59
CA GLN A 184 -0.26 -24.44 -37.22
C GLN A 184 -0.45 -24.58 -35.70
N HIS A 185 0.23 -25.54 -35.06
CA HIS A 185 0.19 -25.69 -33.61
C HIS A 185 0.77 -24.45 -32.88
N ALA A 186 1.71 -23.71 -33.49
CA ALA A 186 2.23 -22.48 -32.89
C ALA A 186 1.21 -21.34 -32.94
N VAL A 187 0.47 -21.21 -34.04
CA VAL A 187 -0.67 -20.27 -34.19
C VAL A 187 -1.74 -20.57 -33.15
N GLU A 188 -2.21 -21.81 -33.08
CA GLU A 188 -3.27 -22.21 -32.14
C GLU A 188 -2.90 -21.87 -30.69
N LYS A 189 -1.64 -22.12 -30.30
CA LYS A 189 -1.16 -21.79 -28.96
C LYS A 189 -0.99 -20.30 -28.71
N PHE A 190 -0.72 -19.51 -29.73
CA PHE A 190 -0.68 -18.06 -29.65
C PHE A 190 -2.10 -17.51 -29.46
N GLU A 191 -3.05 -17.93 -30.28
CA GLU A 191 -4.46 -17.53 -30.20
C GLU A 191 -5.08 -17.91 -28.85
N GLU A 192 -4.88 -19.15 -28.38
CA GLU A 192 -5.33 -19.60 -27.06
C GLU A 192 -4.75 -18.72 -25.93
N SER A 193 -3.47 -18.34 -26.03
CA SER A 193 -2.85 -17.49 -25.00
C SER A 193 -3.31 -16.03 -25.10
N LYS A 194 -3.68 -15.57 -26.31
CA LYS A 194 -4.21 -14.22 -26.53
C LYS A 194 -5.57 -14.10 -25.87
N GLU A 195 -6.48 -15.02 -26.16
CA GLU A 195 -7.83 -15.04 -25.60
C GLU A 195 -7.82 -15.05 -24.07
N ILE A 196 -6.95 -15.87 -23.46
CA ILE A 196 -6.83 -15.94 -21.99
C ILE A 196 -6.33 -14.61 -21.40
N ALA A 197 -5.29 -14.01 -22.01
CA ALA A 197 -4.76 -12.74 -21.54
C ALA A 197 -5.77 -11.59 -21.72
N GLU A 198 -6.43 -11.55 -22.87
CA GLU A 198 -7.43 -10.53 -23.19
C GLU A 198 -8.61 -10.59 -22.22
N LYS A 199 -9.13 -11.80 -21.96
CA LYS A 199 -10.22 -12.02 -21.01
C LYS A 199 -9.82 -11.65 -19.58
N SER A 200 -8.60 -11.97 -19.14
CA SER A 200 -8.16 -11.63 -17.79
C SER A 200 -7.97 -10.12 -17.59
N MET A 201 -7.42 -9.43 -18.59
CA MET A 201 -7.33 -7.96 -18.56
C MET A 201 -8.71 -7.31 -18.57
N TYR A 202 -9.60 -7.78 -19.44
CA TYR A 202 -10.96 -7.25 -19.56
C TYR A 202 -11.74 -7.38 -18.25
N ASN A 203 -11.78 -8.59 -17.67
CA ASN A 203 -12.46 -8.85 -16.40
C ASN A 203 -11.91 -7.99 -15.25
N PHE A 204 -10.61 -7.73 -15.25
CA PHE A 204 -9.99 -6.86 -14.25
C PHE A 204 -10.40 -5.41 -14.43
N LEU A 205 -10.35 -4.90 -15.67
CA LEU A 205 -10.62 -3.51 -15.99
C LEU A 205 -12.12 -3.16 -15.93
N GLU A 206 -13.03 -4.12 -16.09
CA GLU A 206 -14.46 -3.90 -15.88
C GLU A 206 -14.83 -3.65 -14.41
N ASN A 207 -13.99 -4.08 -13.46
CA ASN A 207 -14.26 -3.98 -12.03
C ASN A 207 -13.45 -2.86 -11.35
N ASP A 208 -13.12 -1.79 -12.09
CA ASP A 208 -12.28 -0.68 -11.59
C ASP A 208 -12.89 0.09 -10.39
N ILE A 209 -14.20 -0.06 -10.18
CA ILE A 209 -14.93 0.49 -9.03
C ILE A 209 -14.44 -0.05 -7.68
N GLU A 210 -13.86 -1.25 -7.66
CA GLU A 210 -13.30 -1.82 -6.43
C GLU A 210 -12.08 -1.01 -5.95
N GLN A 211 -11.24 -0.54 -6.86
CA GLN A 211 -10.08 0.31 -6.50
C GLN A 211 -10.53 1.70 -6.02
N VAL A 212 -11.62 2.24 -6.57
CA VAL A 212 -12.23 3.49 -6.05
C VAL A 212 -12.73 3.29 -4.62
N SER A 213 -13.41 2.17 -4.34
CA SER A 213 -13.87 1.82 -3.01
C SER A 213 -12.71 1.72 -2.00
N GLN A 214 -11.59 1.10 -2.40
CA GLN A 214 -10.39 1.02 -1.57
C GLN A 214 -9.83 2.41 -1.21
N LEU A 215 -9.78 3.34 -2.17
CA LEU A 215 -9.38 4.72 -1.90
C LEU A 215 -10.33 5.44 -0.94
N ALA A 216 -11.64 5.21 -1.07
CA ALA A 216 -12.63 5.78 -0.16
C ALA A 216 -12.41 5.30 1.28
N VAL A 217 -12.14 4.01 1.48
CA VAL A 217 -11.82 3.42 2.78
C VAL A 217 -10.57 4.04 3.41
N PHE A 218 -9.53 4.30 2.61
CA PHE A 218 -8.34 5.01 3.10
C PHE A 218 -8.67 6.42 3.61
N ILE A 219 -9.45 7.18 2.84
CA ILE A 219 -9.85 8.53 3.23
C ILE A 219 -10.77 8.53 4.46
N GLU A 220 -11.67 7.56 4.57
CA GLU A 220 -12.54 7.40 5.73
C GLU A 220 -11.73 7.16 7.01
N ALA A 221 -10.72 6.28 6.97
CA ALA A 221 -9.82 6.05 8.10
C ALA A 221 -9.05 7.32 8.50
N ALA A 222 -8.56 8.09 7.52
CA ALA A 222 -7.88 9.35 7.77
C ALA A 222 -8.82 10.42 8.38
N LEU A 223 -10.06 10.51 7.89
CA LEU A 223 -11.07 11.42 8.42
C LEU A 223 -11.43 11.09 9.86
N ASP A 224 -11.64 9.81 10.17
CA ASP A 224 -11.94 9.36 11.53
C ASP A 224 -10.80 9.70 12.51
N TYR A 225 -9.55 9.42 12.12
CA TYR A 225 -8.37 9.82 12.88
C TYR A 225 -8.34 11.34 13.19
N HIS A 226 -8.55 12.18 12.18
CA HIS A 226 -8.50 13.62 12.35
C HIS A 226 -9.68 14.17 13.17
N ARG A 227 -10.88 13.59 13.05
CA ARG A 227 -12.04 13.97 13.87
C ARG A 227 -11.82 13.67 15.35
N GLN A 228 -11.37 12.45 15.66
CA GLN A 228 -11.06 12.05 17.04
C GLN A 228 -9.92 12.89 17.62
N SER A 229 -8.87 13.12 16.83
CA SER A 229 -7.76 14.01 17.20
C SER A 229 -8.23 15.42 17.55
N THR A 230 -9.13 15.98 16.74
CA THR A 230 -9.70 17.32 16.96
C THR A 230 -10.47 17.36 18.27
N GLN A 231 -11.35 16.38 18.51
CA GLN A 231 -12.13 16.30 19.75
C GLN A 231 -11.23 16.25 21.00
N ILE A 232 -10.20 15.39 20.99
CA ILE A 232 -9.25 15.25 22.10
C ILE A 232 -8.54 16.58 22.39
N LEU A 233 -8.09 17.27 21.34
CA LEU A 233 -7.36 18.53 21.46
C LEU A 233 -8.27 19.69 21.89
N GLU A 234 -9.51 19.75 21.40
CA GLU A 234 -10.50 20.76 21.81
C GLU A 234 -10.89 20.61 23.29
N ASP A 235 -11.03 19.38 23.77
CA ASP A 235 -11.30 19.07 25.17
C ASP A 235 -10.13 19.51 26.07
N LEU A 236 -8.88 19.23 25.67
CA LEU A 236 -7.69 19.72 26.39
C LEU A 236 -7.61 21.25 26.35
N HIS A 237 -7.78 21.86 25.19
CA HIS A 237 -7.72 23.32 25.03
C HIS A 237 -8.70 24.02 25.97
N SER A 238 -9.93 23.51 26.07
CA SER A 238 -10.96 24.02 26.98
C SER A 238 -10.55 23.87 28.45
N ARG A 239 -9.98 22.72 28.85
CA ARG A 239 -9.50 22.49 30.23
C ARG A 239 -8.37 23.44 30.62
N LEU A 240 -7.38 23.63 29.74
CA LEU A 240 -6.24 24.51 30.00
C LEU A 240 -6.65 25.99 30.03
N HIS A 241 -7.63 26.41 29.23
CA HIS A 241 -8.13 27.79 29.26
C HIS A 241 -8.92 28.08 30.56
N ASN A 242 -9.67 27.09 31.06
CA ASN A 242 -10.39 27.23 32.31
C ASN A 242 -9.46 27.22 33.54
N SER A 243 -8.32 26.52 33.49
CA SER A 243 -7.33 26.51 34.58
C SER A 243 -6.46 27.77 34.63
N SER A 244 -6.43 28.58 33.56
CA SER A 244 -5.66 29.82 33.43
C SER A 244 -6.48 31.11 33.58
N GLY A 245 -7.75 31.02 33.97
CA GLY A 245 -8.60 32.18 34.33
C GLY A 245 -8.03 33.00 35.51
N PRO A 246 -8.37 34.29 35.65
CA PRO A 246 -7.68 35.22 36.54
C PRO A 246 -7.75 34.75 38.00
N LYS A 247 -6.63 34.25 38.52
CA LYS A 247 -6.43 34.08 39.96
C LYS A 247 -6.39 35.46 40.56
N GLU A 248 -7.38 35.80 41.39
CA GLU A 248 -7.40 37.03 42.17
C GLU A 248 -6.01 37.23 42.79
N THR A 249 -5.38 38.33 42.40
CA THR A 249 -4.08 38.73 42.90
C THR A 249 -4.22 38.82 44.41
N PHE A 250 -3.44 38.02 45.15
CA PHE A 250 -3.29 38.09 46.60
C PHE A 250 -2.87 39.51 47.01
N SER A 251 -3.83 40.42 47.12
CA SER A 251 -3.68 41.77 47.64
C SER A 251 -4.28 41.79 49.02
N SER A 252 -3.58 41.24 50.01
CA SER A 252 -3.61 41.71 51.40
C SER A 252 -2.83 40.77 52.31
N GLN A 253 -1.56 41.09 52.56
CA GLN A 253 -0.93 40.96 53.89
C GLN A 253 0.48 41.56 53.90
N LEU A 254 0.54 42.88 53.72
CA LEU A 254 1.66 43.70 54.22
C LEU A 254 1.08 45.04 54.69
N ARG A 255 0.19 44.99 55.70
CA ARG A 255 -0.05 46.13 56.57
C ARG A 255 0.94 46.02 57.73
N ILE A 256 2.06 46.73 57.55
CA ILE A 256 3.06 47.01 58.56
C ILE A 256 2.36 47.68 59.76
N LYS A 257 2.56 47.13 60.95
CA LYS A 257 2.60 47.88 62.20
C LYS A 257 4.06 48.11 62.55
#